data_AF-E6PZU9-F1
#
_entry.id   AF-E6PZU9-F1
#
_cell.length_a   1.000
_cell.length_b   1.000
_cell.length_c   1.000
_cell.angle_alpha   90.00
_cell.angle_beta   90.00
_cell.angle_gamma   90.00
#
_symmetry.space_group_name_H-M   'P 1'
#
loop_
_entity.id
_entity.type
_entity.pdbx_description
1 polymer ?
#
loop_
_entity_poly.entity_id
_entity_poly.type
_entity_poly.pdbx_seq_one_letter_code
_entity_poly.pdbx_strand_id
1 'polypeptide(L)'
;MAWLSYENQHGRNNIYVAANPLRPGSRRRTKECIASVRHLYLDIDVDGDARLAALRASDRVPPPTSILSTSPDKYQVLWRVEGFDFARQEQTLKLLAIAFGGDPACTDCNRVLRVPGFLNRKYDPPYQITVEYPDDSIWTPDDFELDAGAVDAMTCAQEIPSRKSPEKHSHSESDWAWVSHELTHGKDALTLTHELASRRSDKPNPLYYAQRTVDVVSARLWFIEGSSFENVIVMLESRRRCEFSAALCSIRAREIAVTAQRMIAHRKSA
;
A
#
# COMPACT_ATOMS: atom_id res chain seq x y z
N MET A 1 22.42 -2.78 14.87
CA MET A 1 21.54 -1.59 15.00
C MET A 1 22.22 -0.26 14.67
N ALA A 2 23.49 -0.02 15.09
CA ALA A 2 24.16 1.27 14.89
C ALA A 2 24.15 1.82 13.44
N TRP A 3 24.42 0.97 12.44
CA TRP A 3 24.37 1.40 11.03
C TRP A 3 22.96 1.82 10.58
N LEU A 4 21.92 1.08 10.95
CA LEU A 4 20.53 1.45 10.61
C LEU A 4 20.12 2.77 11.26
N SER A 5 20.53 3.00 12.51
CA SER A 5 20.29 4.27 13.20
C SER A 5 21.00 5.42 12.50
N TYR A 6 22.25 5.22 12.06
CA TYR A 6 22.99 6.20 11.29
C TYR A 6 22.29 6.54 9.96
N GLU A 7 21.90 5.53 9.17
CA GLU A 7 21.16 5.70 7.91
C GLU A 7 19.83 6.44 8.10
N ASN A 8 19.11 6.09 9.17
CA ASN A 8 17.84 6.73 9.47
C ASN A 8 18.01 8.17 9.98
N GLN A 9 19.08 8.49 10.71
CA GLN A 9 19.33 9.82 11.27
C GLN A 9 19.96 10.78 10.25
N HIS A 10 20.95 10.33 9.50
CA HIS A 10 21.80 11.16 8.65
C HIS A 10 21.51 10.95 7.16
N GLY A 11 21.36 9.69 6.73
CA GLY A 11 20.99 9.34 5.35
C GLY A 11 19.55 9.69 4.98
N ARG A 12 18.73 10.11 5.95
CA ARG A 12 17.28 10.40 5.82
C ARG A 12 16.50 9.21 5.23
N ASN A 13 17.00 7.99 5.41
CA ASN A 13 16.38 6.78 4.91
C ASN A 13 15.28 6.29 5.85
N ASN A 14 14.20 5.74 5.28
CA ASN A 14 13.18 5.04 6.05
C ASN A 14 13.59 3.59 6.28
N ILE A 15 13.42 3.09 7.50
CA ILE A 15 13.76 1.70 7.85
C ILE A 15 12.48 0.86 7.87
N TYR A 16 12.58 -0.33 7.28
CA TYR A 16 11.49 -1.27 7.16
C TYR A 16 11.95 -2.70 7.46
N VAL A 17 11.00 -3.53 7.86
CA VAL A 17 11.20 -4.97 8.07
C VAL A 17 10.10 -5.74 7.33
N ALA A 18 10.42 -6.90 6.76
CA ALA A 18 9.39 -7.77 6.20
C ALA A 18 8.54 -8.34 7.34
N ALA A 19 7.20 -8.32 7.17
CA ALA A 19 6.28 -8.87 8.17
C ALA A 19 6.47 -10.39 8.32
N ASN A 20 6.77 -11.05 7.21
CA ASN A 20 6.99 -12.49 7.14
C ASN A 20 8.45 -12.81 6.81
N PRO A 21 8.99 -13.93 7.31
CA PRO A 21 10.37 -14.33 7.06
C PRO A 21 10.60 -14.58 5.57
N LEU A 22 11.76 -14.12 5.07
CA LEU A 22 12.22 -14.40 3.73
C LEU A 22 12.90 -15.78 3.65
N ARG A 23 12.84 -16.42 2.49
CA ARG A 23 13.60 -17.64 2.19
C ARG A 23 15.10 -17.34 2.27
N PRO A 24 15.92 -18.26 2.82
CA PRO A 24 17.37 -18.10 2.85
C PRO A 24 17.94 -17.74 1.47
N GLY A 25 18.86 -16.77 1.43
CA GLY A 25 19.49 -16.31 0.19
C GLY A 25 18.64 -15.36 -0.67
N SER A 26 17.41 -15.04 -0.27
CA SER A 26 16.57 -14.06 -0.98
C SER A 26 17.18 -12.66 -0.90
N ARG A 27 17.38 -12.04 -2.06
CA ARG A 27 17.83 -10.63 -2.20
C ARG A 27 16.72 -9.70 -2.70
N ARG A 28 15.52 -10.24 -2.91
CA ARG A 28 14.34 -9.52 -3.40
C ARG A 28 13.19 -9.72 -2.43
N ARG A 29 12.16 -8.88 -2.57
CA ARG A 29 10.93 -8.90 -1.78
C ARG A 29 9.72 -9.19 -2.67
N THR A 30 9.77 -10.29 -3.41
CA THR A 30 8.60 -10.78 -4.15
C THR A 30 7.84 -11.80 -3.31
N LYS A 31 6.61 -12.17 -3.71
CA LYS A 31 5.80 -13.14 -2.95
C LYS A 31 6.49 -14.50 -2.83
N GLU A 32 7.19 -14.91 -3.87
CA GLU A 32 7.93 -16.19 -3.94
C GLU A 32 9.09 -16.25 -2.93
N CYS A 33 9.62 -15.08 -2.54
CA CYS A 33 10.67 -14.97 -1.54
C CYS A 33 10.17 -15.15 -0.10
N ILE A 34 8.86 -15.19 0.17
CA ILE A 34 8.34 -15.39 1.51
C ILE A 34 8.37 -16.87 1.88
N ALA A 35 8.93 -17.18 3.05
CA ALA A 35 9.16 -18.55 3.50
C ALA A 35 7.92 -19.15 4.18
N SER A 36 7.25 -18.38 5.03
CA SER A 36 6.06 -18.81 5.78
C SER A 36 5.26 -17.60 6.26
N VAL A 37 3.99 -17.82 6.59
CA VAL A 37 3.15 -16.80 7.24
C VAL A 37 3.44 -16.81 8.75
N ARG A 38 3.72 -15.63 9.30
CA ARG A 38 3.94 -15.41 10.74
C ARG A 38 3.13 -14.25 11.30
N HIS A 39 2.66 -13.35 10.43
CA HIS A 39 1.85 -12.22 10.85
C HIS A 39 0.68 -11.95 9.90
N LEU A 40 -0.44 -11.54 10.47
CA LEU A 40 -1.42 -10.71 9.79
C LEU A 40 -1.16 -9.24 10.14
N TYR A 41 -1.64 -8.33 9.30
CA TYR A 41 -1.45 -6.90 9.48
C TYR A 41 -2.59 -6.10 8.86
N LEU A 42 -2.78 -4.90 9.39
CA LEU A 42 -3.73 -3.93 8.89
C LEU A 42 -3.05 -2.56 8.86
N ASP A 43 -3.00 -1.92 7.70
CA ASP A 43 -2.43 -0.58 7.52
C ASP A 43 -3.59 0.43 7.52
N ILE A 44 -3.65 1.32 8.51
CA ILE A 44 -4.71 2.28 8.71
C ILE A 44 -4.16 3.69 8.44
N ASP A 45 -4.52 4.25 7.29
CA ASP A 45 -3.97 5.51 6.78
C ASP A 45 -4.94 6.71 6.90
N VAL A 46 -6.22 6.47 7.22
CA VAL A 46 -7.31 7.47 7.25
C VAL A 46 -8.18 7.23 8.48
N ASP A 47 -8.52 8.29 9.24
CA ASP A 47 -9.33 8.23 10.47
C ASP A 47 -8.82 7.19 11.49
N GLY A 48 -7.51 7.18 11.71
CA GLY A 48 -6.80 6.11 12.41
C GLY A 48 -7.29 5.85 13.82
N ASP A 49 -7.48 6.88 14.63
CA ASP A 49 -7.91 6.79 16.02
C ASP A 49 -9.30 6.17 16.13
N ALA A 50 -10.23 6.58 15.25
CA ALA A 50 -11.59 6.06 15.23
C ALA A 50 -11.62 4.60 14.78
N ARG A 51 -10.86 4.24 13.73
CA ARG A 51 -10.77 2.86 13.23
C ARG A 51 -10.07 1.93 14.21
N LEU A 52 -9.03 2.42 14.89
CA LEU A 52 -8.36 1.66 15.94
C LEU A 52 -9.27 1.43 17.15
N ALA A 53 -10.08 2.42 17.53
CA ALA A 53 -11.10 2.26 18.57
C ALA A 53 -12.17 1.23 18.16
N ALA A 54 -12.65 1.26 16.91
CA ALA A 54 -13.59 0.27 16.38
C ALA A 54 -12.99 -1.15 16.35
N LEU A 55 -11.72 -1.28 15.97
CA LEU A 55 -10.99 -2.55 16.01
C LEU A 55 -10.89 -3.10 17.43
N ARG A 56 -10.51 -2.26 18.40
CA ARG A 56 -10.38 -2.65 19.82
C ARG A 56 -11.70 -3.02 20.49
N ALA A 57 -12.82 -2.49 20.01
CA ALA A 57 -14.15 -2.77 20.52
C ALA A 57 -14.81 -4.00 19.86
N SER A 58 -14.17 -4.61 18.86
CA SER A 58 -14.73 -5.72 18.11
C SER A 58 -14.34 -7.06 18.74
N ASP A 59 -15.34 -7.92 18.97
CA ASP A 59 -15.13 -9.31 19.39
C ASP A 59 -14.88 -10.26 18.20
N ARG A 60 -14.92 -9.75 16.96
CA ARG A 60 -14.75 -10.56 15.74
C ARG A 60 -13.30 -10.92 15.42
N VAL A 61 -12.36 -10.23 16.06
CA VAL A 61 -10.94 -10.43 15.87
C VAL A 61 -10.28 -10.41 17.24
N PRO A 62 -9.20 -11.17 17.43
CA PRO A 62 -8.53 -11.17 18.72
C PRO A 62 -7.78 -9.85 18.93
N PRO A 63 -7.36 -9.56 20.18
CA PRO A 63 -6.51 -8.41 20.47
C PRO A 63 -5.25 -8.39 19.58
N PRO A 64 -4.87 -7.24 19.01
CA PRO A 64 -3.63 -7.12 18.27
C PRO A 64 -2.42 -7.41 19.14
N THR A 65 -1.42 -8.11 18.58
CA THR A 65 -0.16 -8.34 19.28
C THR A 65 0.74 -7.12 19.30
N SER A 66 0.62 -6.26 18.28
CA SER A 66 1.33 -4.98 18.28
C SER A 66 0.63 -3.93 17.43
N ILE A 67 0.65 -2.68 17.89
CA ILE A 67 0.09 -1.52 17.19
C ILE A 67 1.21 -0.50 17.06
N LEU A 68 1.63 -0.20 15.83
CA LEU A 68 2.65 0.81 15.55
C LEU A 68 1.98 2.13 15.18
N SER A 69 2.32 3.21 15.87
CA SER A 69 1.99 4.56 15.40
C SER A 69 3.07 5.00 14.41
N THR A 70 2.69 5.14 13.14
CA THR A 70 3.65 5.43 12.05
C THR A 70 3.72 6.91 11.70
N SER A 71 2.66 7.65 12.04
CA SER A 71 2.53 9.11 12.05
C SER A 71 1.27 9.49 12.84
N PRO A 72 1.00 10.77 13.12
CA PRO A 72 -0.23 11.15 13.81
C PRO A 72 -1.46 10.59 13.09
N ASP A 73 -2.32 9.91 13.84
CA ASP A 73 -3.57 9.31 13.35
C ASP A 73 -3.39 8.21 12.27
N LYS A 74 -2.23 7.54 12.22
CA LYS A 74 -1.96 6.41 11.29
C LYS A 74 -1.28 5.24 11.96
N TYR A 75 -1.80 4.04 11.73
CA TYR A 75 -1.43 2.85 12.48
C TYR A 75 -1.11 1.65 11.59
N GLN A 76 -0.09 0.89 11.96
CA GLN A 76 0.12 -0.46 11.46
C GLN A 76 -0.18 -1.44 12.59
N VAL A 77 -1.26 -2.19 12.45
CA VAL A 77 -1.69 -3.19 13.43
C VAL A 77 -1.20 -4.55 12.99
N LEU A 78 -0.72 -5.38 13.91
CA LEU A 78 -0.26 -6.73 13.62
C LEU A 78 -0.84 -7.74 14.61
N TRP A 79 -1.01 -8.96 14.10
CA TRP A 79 -1.25 -10.16 14.87
C TRP A 79 -0.18 -11.19 14.54
N ARG A 80 0.45 -11.75 15.57
CA ARG A 80 1.29 -12.94 15.43
C ARG A 80 0.40 -14.16 15.22
N VAL A 81 0.67 -14.94 14.18
CA VAL A 81 -0.21 -16.05 13.78
C VAL A 81 0.52 -17.34 13.42
N GLU A 82 -0.21 -18.45 13.50
CA GLU A 82 0.16 -19.75 12.94
C GLU A 82 -1.00 -20.43 12.22
N GLY A 83 -0.75 -21.53 11.51
CA GLY A 83 -1.81 -22.27 10.80
C GLY A 83 -2.34 -21.61 9.51
N PHE A 84 -1.76 -20.48 9.08
CA PHE A 84 -2.11 -19.82 7.82
C PHE A 84 -1.22 -20.28 6.66
N ASP A 85 -1.84 -20.60 5.53
CA ASP A 85 -1.18 -20.57 4.22
C ASP A 85 -1.28 -19.16 3.59
N PHE A 86 -0.58 -18.93 2.48
CA PHE A 86 -0.55 -17.62 1.83
C PHE A 86 -1.91 -17.18 1.28
N ALA A 87 -2.73 -18.11 0.77
CA ALA A 87 -4.03 -17.77 0.20
C ALA A 87 -4.99 -17.34 1.30
N ARG A 88 -5.04 -18.08 2.40
CA ARG A 88 -5.83 -17.76 3.59
C ARG A 88 -5.35 -16.46 4.23
N GLN A 89 -4.02 -16.24 4.33
CA GLN A 89 -3.47 -14.99 4.83
C GLN A 89 -3.96 -13.79 4.01
N GLU A 90 -3.77 -13.80 2.69
CA GLU A 90 -4.18 -12.69 1.82
C GLU A 90 -5.70 -12.47 1.84
N GLN A 91 -6.50 -13.53 1.97
CA GLN A 91 -7.95 -13.41 2.10
C GLN A 91 -8.34 -12.77 3.43
N THR A 92 -7.78 -13.21 4.56
CA THR A 92 -8.05 -12.62 5.87
C THR A 92 -7.57 -11.17 5.95
N LEU A 93 -6.42 -10.82 5.36
CA LEU A 93 -5.95 -9.44 5.26
C LEU A 93 -6.95 -8.54 4.51
N LYS A 94 -7.56 -9.03 3.43
CA LYS A 94 -8.61 -8.29 2.70
C LYS A 94 -9.85 -8.09 3.55
N LEU A 95 -10.30 -9.14 4.25
CA LEU A 95 -11.47 -9.04 5.12
C LEU A 95 -11.23 -8.07 6.28
N LEU A 96 -10.04 -8.09 6.89
CA LEU A 96 -9.61 -7.10 7.88
C LEU A 96 -9.63 -5.68 7.30
N ALA A 97 -9.09 -5.49 6.10
CA ALA A 97 -9.06 -4.20 5.43
C ALA A 97 -10.47 -3.67 5.14
N ILE A 98 -11.42 -4.52 4.74
CA ILE A 98 -12.81 -4.11 4.49
C ILE A 98 -13.52 -3.83 5.82
N ALA A 99 -13.45 -4.74 6.80
CA ALA A 99 -14.18 -4.64 8.06
C ALA A 99 -13.77 -3.44 8.92
N PHE A 100 -12.48 -3.07 8.90
CA PHE A 100 -11.93 -2.01 9.75
C PHE A 100 -11.39 -0.82 8.96
N GLY A 101 -11.51 -0.86 7.63
CA GLY A 101 -11.06 0.17 6.68
C GLY A 101 -9.56 0.43 6.69
N GLY A 102 -8.79 -0.63 6.47
CA GLY A 102 -7.38 -0.53 6.13
C GLY A 102 -7.14 -0.31 4.64
N ASP A 103 -5.90 0.03 4.27
CA ASP A 103 -5.49 0.20 2.89
C ASP A 103 -5.60 -1.13 2.11
N PRO A 104 -6.45 -1.21 1.07
CA PRO A 104 -6.62 -2.43 0.27
C PRO A 104 -5.35 -2.83 -0.51
N ALA A 105 -4.38 -1.93 -0.69
CA ALA A 105 -3.09 -2.25 -1.28
C ALA A 105 -2.14 -2.98 -0.32
N CYS A 106 -2.51 -3.13 0.96
CA CYS A 106 -1.69 -3.71 2.03
C CYS A 106 -2.05 -5.16 2.37
N THR A 107 -2.63 -5.90 1.42
CA THR A 107 -3.14 -7.27 1.66
C THR A 107 -2.28 -8.37 1.02
N ASP A 108 -1.05 -8.05 0.59
CA ASP A 108 -0.09 -8.99 -0.01
C ASP A 108 0.78 -9.66 1.04
N CYS A 109 1.15 -10.93 0.89
CA CYS A 109 1.96 -11.69 1.88
C CYS A 109 3.40 -11.18 2.09
N ASN A 110 3.92 -10.35 1.17
CA ASN A 110 5.29 -9.84 1.16
C ASN A 110 5.41 -8.40 1.69
N ARG A 111 4.45 -7.96 2.51
CA ARG A 111 4.41 -6.61 3.07
C ARG A 111 5.63 -6.31 3.95
N VAL A 112 6.04 -5.05 3.93
CA VAL A 112 7.01 -4.49 4.87
C VAL A 112 6.35 -3.51 5.80
N LEU A 113 6.85 -3.47 7.02
CA LEU A 113 6.33 -2.67 8.11
C LEU A 113 7.37 -1.69 8.60
N ARG A 114 6.90 -0.62 9.22
CA ARG A 114 7.74 0.33 9.93
C ARG A 114 8.42 -0.34 11.12
N VAL A 115 9.59 0.17 11.49
CA VAL A 115 10.34 -0.36 12.63
C VAL A 115 10.26 0.65 13.78
N PRO A 116 9.75 0.26 14.96
CA PRO A 116 9.68 1.14 16.13
C PRO A 116 11.05 1.69 16.53
N GLY A 117 11.07 2.91 17.05
CA GLY A 117 12.28 3.64 17.44
C GLY A 117 13.01 4.34 16.29
N PHE A 118 12.65 4.07 15.03
CA PHE A 118 13.15 4.82 13.88
C PHE A 118 12.23 5.97 13.50
N LEU A 119 12.78 6.95 12.79
CA LEU A 119 12.06 8.08 12.24
C LEU A 119 11.41 7.71 10.90
N ASN A 120 10.12 8.00 10.77
CA ASN A 120 9.42 8.07 9.51
C ASN A 120 9.79 9.39 8.81
N ARG A 121 10.67 9.27 7.82
CA ARG A 121 11.24 10.37 7.03
C ARG A 121 10.33 10.85 5.89
N LYS A 122 9.12 10.29 5.76
CA LYS A 122 8.12 10.74 4.78
C LYS A 122 7.58 12.14 5.09
N TYR A 123 7.69 12.58 6.35
CA TYR A 123 7.15 13.84 6.85
C TYR A 123 8.25 14.79 7.31
N ASP A 124 7.93 16.08 7.38
CA ASP A 124 8.76 17.13 7.98
C ASP A 124 7.92 17.95 8.97
N PRO A 125 8.24 17.95 10.29
CA PRO A 125 9.31 17.18 10.91
C PRO A 125 9.07 15.66 10.83
N PRO A 126 10.14 14.85 10.82
CA PRO A 126 10.01 13.40 10.78
C PRO A 126 9.36 12.87 12.06
N TYR A 127 8.54 11.83 11.93
CA TYR A 127 7.78 11.27 13.04
C TYR A 127 8.50 10.05 13.64
N GLN A 128 8.71 10.01 14.95
CA GLN A 128 9.27 8.83 15.60
C GLN A 128 8.22 7.72 15.71
N ILE A 129 8.50 6.58 15.08
CA ILE A 129 7.59 5.44 15.11
C ILE A 129 7.60 4.83 16.52
N THR A 130 6.43 4.70 17.12
CA THR A 130 6.23 4.06 18.43
C THR A 130 5.44 2.77 18.28
N VAL A 131 5.45 1.95 19.33
CA VAL A 131 4.73 0.67 19.36
C VAL A 131 4.09 0.45 20.70
N GLU A 132 2.89 -0.11 20.68
CA GLU A 132 2.18 -0.69 21.80
C GLU A 132 2.10 -2.21 21.59
N TYR A 133 2.19 -2.97 22.68
CA TYR A 133 2.05 -4.43 22.68
C TYR A 133 0.87 -4.81 23.58
N PRO A 134 -0.38 -4.80 23.05
CA PRO A 134 -1.56 -5.12 23.85
C PRO A 134 -1.62 -6.58 24.28
N ASP A 135 -1.03 -7.48 23.48
CA ASP A 135 -1.10 -8.93 23.67
C ASP A 135 0.17 -9.61 23.11
N ASP A 136 0.52 -10.79 23.62
CA ASP A 136 1.66 -11.58 23.17
C ASP A 136 1.29 -13.02 22.78
N SER A 137 0.04 -13.29 22.44
CA SER A 137 -0.43 -14.61 22.01
C SER A 137 0.01 -14.94 20.58
N ILE A 138 -0.30 -16.16 20.15
CA ILE A 138 -0.19 -16.60 18.76
C ILE A 138 -1.60 -17.02 18.35
N TRP A 139 -2.16 -16.32 17.37
CA TRP A 139 -3.52 -16.56 16.91
C TRP A 139 -3.53 -17.55 15.75
N THR A 140 -4.57 -18.36 15.70
CA THR A 140 -4.86 -19.30 14.63
C THR A 140 -5.94 -18.73 13.72
N PRO A 141 -6.21 -19.35 12.56
CA PRO A 141 -7.23 -18.83 11.67
C PRO A 141 -8.66 -18.85 12.24
N ASP A 142 -8.92 -19.71 13.22
CA ASP A 142 -10.26 -19.88 13.79
C ASP A 142 -10.58 -18.78 14.83
N ASP A 143 -9.56 -18.03 15.27
CA ASP A 143 -9.73 -16.87 16.15
C ASP A 143 -10.26 -15.62 15.41
N PHE A 144 -10.31 -15.65 14.07
CA PHE A 144 -10.78 -14.54 13.25
C PHE A 144 -12.17 -14.84 12.68
N GLU A 145 -13.21 -14.30 13.31
CA GLU A 145 -14.61 -14.45 12.90
C GLU A 145 -15.01 -13.44 11.80
N LEU A 146 -14.22 -13.45 10.73
CA LEU A 146 -14.41 -12.60 9.55
C LEU A 146 -14.91 -13.46 8.37
N ASP A 147 -16.18 -13.33 8.02
CA ASP A 147 -16.74 -13.91 6.80
C ASP A 147 -17.28 -12.81 5.86
N ALA A 148 -17.36 -13.11 4.57
CA ALA A 148 -17.76 -12.12 3.56
C ALA A 148 -19.17 -11.54 3.81
N GLY A 149 -20.11 -12.34 4.34
CA GLY A 149 -21.47 -11.89 4.67
C GLY A 149 -21.52 -11.06 5.96
N ALA A 150 -20.67 -11.35 6.93
CA ALA A 150 -20.52 -10.59 8.17
C ALA A 150 -19.90 -9.21 7.92
N VAL A 151 -18.99 -9.11 6.96
CA VAL A 151 -18.37 -7.83 6.57
C VAL A 151 -19.36 -6.94 5.79
N ASP A 152 -20.20 -7.51 4.93
CA ASP A 152 -21.28 -6.77 4.25
C ASP A 152 -22.29 -6.17 5.26
N ALA A 153 -22.63 -6.91 6.32
CA ALA A 153 -23.50 -6.42 7.39
C ALA A 153 -22.86 -5.28 8.21
N MET A 154 -21.55 -5.35 8.47
CA MET A 154 -20.80 -4.26 9.15
C MET A 154 -20.73 -2.99 8.31
N THR A 155 -20.51 -3.13 7.01
CA THR A 155 -20.43 -1.98 6.08
C THR A 155 -21.75 -1.19 6.07
N CYS A 156 -22.89 -1.88 6.26
CA CYS A 156 -24.21 -1.26 6.34
C CYS A 156 -24.52 -0.64 7.73
N ALA A 157 -23.98 -1.21 8.81
CA ALA A 157 -24.21 -0.72 10.18
C ALA A 157 -23.25 0.42 10.60
N GLN A 158 -22.09 0.53 9.97
CA GLN A 158 -21.04 1.51 10.28
C GLN A 158 -20.99 2.68 9.30
N GLU A 159 -22.13 3.14 8.77
CA GLU A 159 -22.23 4.49 8.20
C GLU A 159 -22.00 5.54 9.30
N ILE A 160 -20.76 5.66 9.77
CA ILE A 160 -20.27 6.82 10.48
C ILE A 160 -20.36 7.95 9.45
N PRO A 161 -21.13 9.02 9.69
CA PRO A 161 -21.20 10.11 8.75
C PRO A 161 -19.78 10.64 8.59
N SER A 162 -19.20 10.48 7.40
CA SER A 162 -17.84 10.92 7.11
C SER A 162 -17.80 12.43 7.30
N ARG A 163 -17.42 12.87 8.49
CA ARG A 163 -17.14 14.27 8.75
C ARG A 163 -15.85 14.50 8.00
N LYS A 164 -15.95 15.12 6.82
CA LYS A 164 -14.80 15.50 5.97
C LYS A 164 -13.83 16.32 6.80
N SER A 165 -12.88 15.64 7.44
CA SER A 165 -11.65 16.23 7.90
C SER A 165 -10.88 16.65 6.63
N PRO A 166 -10.22 17.81 6.64
CA PRO A 166 -9.46 18.25 5.47
C PRO A 166 -8.40 17.20 5.16
N GLU A 167 -8.55 16.55 4.01
CA GLU A 167 -7.74 15.41 3.58
C GLU A 167 -6.26 15.74 3.70
N LYS A 168 -5.56 15.16 4.68
CA LYS A 168 -4.10 15.12 4.70
C LYS A 168 -3.65 14.09 3.67
N HIS A 169 -3.77 14.45 2.39
CA HIS A 169 -3.34 13.61 1.29
C HIS A 169 -1.88 13.21 1.45
N SER A 170 -1.59 11.92 1.31
CA SER A 170 -0.22 11.45 1.09
C SER A 170 0.36 12.19 -0.12
N HIS A 171 1.65 12.55 -0.08
CA HIS A 171 2.33 13.14 -1.24
C HIS A 171 2.09 12.37 -2.55
N SER A 172 1.98 11.04 -2.48
CA SER A 172 1.66 10.20 -3.64
C SER A 172 0.22 10.29 -4.12
N GLU A 173 -0.74 10.55 -3.24
CA GLU A 173 -2.15 10.75 -3.60
C GLU A 173 -2.35 12.12 -4.24
N SER A 174 -1.72 13.16 -3.69
CA SER A 174 -1.70 14.48 -4.33
C SER A 174 -1.05 14.44 -5.71
N ASP A 175 0.05 13.71 -5.87
CA ASP A 175 0.69 13.50 -7.17
C ASP A 175 -0.24 12.75 -8.13
N TRP A 176 -0.93 11.72 -7.65
CA TRP A 176 -1.87 10.95 -8.45
C TRP A 176 -3.04 11.81 -8.95
N ALA A 177 -3.63 12.60 -8.06
CA ALA A 177 -4.72 13.52 -8.39
C ALA A 177 -4.26 14.59 -9.38
N TRP A 178 -3.09 15.18 -9.15
CA TRP A 178 -2.51 16.17 -10.05
C TRP A 178 -2.21 15.59 -11.43
N VAL A 179 -1.54 14.43 -11.52
CA VAL A 179 -1.27 13.76 -12.81
C VAL A 179 -2.56 13.40 -13.53
N SER A 180 -3.56 12.89 -12.81
CA SER A 180 -4.87 12.56 -13.40
C SER A 180 -5.53 13.81 -13.98
N HIS A 181 -5.51 14.92 -13.26
CA HIS A 181 -6.06 16.19 -13.72
C HIS A 181 -5.33 16.72 -14.96
N GLU A 182 -4.00 16.74 -14.97
CA GLU A 182 -3.25 17.31 -16.09
C GLU A 182 -3.38 16.46 -17.37
N LEU A 183 -3.42 15.13 -17.22
CA LEU A 183 -3.63 14.22 -18.36
C LEU A 183 -5.02 14.40 -18.97
N THR A 184 -6.07 14.60 -18.17
CA THR A 184 -7.42 14.86 -18.71
C THR A 184 -7.53 16.22 -19.39
N HIS A 185 -6.64 17.16 -19.09
CA HIS A 185 -6.51 18.44 -19.79
C HIS A 185 -5.57 18.37 -20.99
N GLY A 186 -5.17 17.17 -21.42
CA GLY A 186 -4.43 16.94 -22.66
C GLY A 186 -2.93 17.24 -22.57
N LYS A 187 -2.38 17.38 -21.36
CA LYS A 187 -0.95 17.60 -21.20
C LYS A 187 -0.16 16.34 -21.57
N ASP A 188 0.96 16.55 -22.26
CA ASP A 188 1.83 15.47 -22.70
C ASP A 188 2.42 14.68 -21.51
N ALA A 189 2.37 13.35 -21.62
CA ALA A 189 2.77 12.43 -20.56
C ALA A 189 4.29 12.44 -20.29
N LEU A 190 5.12 12.66 -21.32
CA LEU A 190 6.58 12.73 -21.13
C LEU A 190 6.95 14.03 -20.39
N THR A 191 6.34 15.14 -20.79
CA THR A 191 6.47 16.43 -20.12
C THR A 191 6.05 16.34 -18.65
N LEU A 192 4.89 15.74 -18.38
CA LEU A 192 4.40 15.48 -17.02
C LEU A 192 5.34 14.60 -16.20
N THR A 193 5.99 13.61 -16.84
CA THR A 193 6.98 12.75 -16.18
C THR A 193 8.15 13.58 -15.67
N HIS A 194 8.70 14.49 -16.47
CA HIS A 194 9.81 15.35 -16.05
C HIS A 194 9.40 16.36 -14.98
N GLU A 195 8.21 16.96 -15.10
CA GLU A 195 7.69 17.87 -14.07
C GLU A 195 7.49 17.17 -12.73
N LEU A 196 6.88 15.98 -12.74
CA LEU A 196 6.69 15.20 -11.52
C LEU A 196 8.02 14.77 -10.91
N ALA A 197 8.99 14.36 -11.74
CA ALA A 197 10.32 14.01 -11.27
C ALA A 197 11.02 15.21 -10.60
N SER A 198 10.87 16.41 -11.16
CA SER A 198 11.40 17.66 -10.58
C SER A 198 10.73 17.98 -9.23
N ARG A 199 9.39 17.90 -9.17
CA ARG A 199 8.60 18.10 -7.94
C ARG A 199 8.95 17.09 -6.85
N ARG A 200 9.41 15.89 -7.24
CA ARG A 200 9.72 14.78 -6.34
C ARG A 200 11.20 14.45 -6.27
N SER A 201 12.04 15.49 -6.33
CA SER A 201 13.48 15.39 -6.08
C SER A 201 13.83 14.84 -4.69
N ASP A 202 12.87 14.80 -3.75
CA ASP A 202 12.97 14.13 -2.46
C ASP A 202 13.04 12.59 -2.57
N LYS A 203 12.58 12.00 -3.68
CA LYS A 203 12.56 10.55 -3.86
C LYS A 203 13.96 10.01 -4.21
N PRO A 204 14.30 8.78 -3.79
CA PRO A 204 15.58 8.15 -4.17
C PRO A 204 15.76 7.95 -5.68
N ASN A 205 14.67 7.77 -6.42
CA ASN A 205 14.67 7.75 -7.89
C ASN A 205 13.44 8.50 -8.42
N PRO A 206 13.53 9.84 -8.55
CA PRO A 206 12.40 10.68 -8.93
C PRO A 206 11.85 10.35 -10.31
N LEU A 207 12.75 10.05 -11.27
CA LEU A 207 12.36 9.74 -12.64
C LEU A 207 11.58 8.43 -12.72
N TYR A 208 12.04 7.38 -12.04
CA TYR A 208 11.33 6.10 -11.98
C TYR A 208 9.95 6.26 -11.32
N TYR A 209 9.87 6.99 -10.20
CA TYR A 209 8.60 7.26 -9.53
C TYR A 209 7.62 8.01 -10.44
N ALA A 210 8.10 9.03 -11.15
CA ALA A 210 7.28 9.81 -12.06
C ALA A 210 6.80 8.98 -13.26
N GLN A 211 7.68 8.22 -13.91
CA GLN A 211 7.34 7.30 -14.99
C GLN A 211 6.23 6.34 -14.55
N ARG A 212 6.42 5.72 -13.37
CA ARG A 212 5.46 4.77 -12.80
C ARG A 212 4.10 5.41 -12.56
N THR A 213 4.07 6.60 -11.97
CA THR A 213 2.82 7.28 -11.63
C THR A 213 2.06 7.70 -12.89
N VAL A 214 2.73 8.35 -13.83
CA VAL A 214 2.12 8.82 -15.09
C VAL A 214 1.62 7.66 -15.94
N ASP A 215 2.38 6.58 -16.04
CA ASP A 215 2.01 5.45 -16.89
C ASP A 215 0.83 4.66 -16.32
N VAL A 216 0.73 4.47 -14.99
CA VAL A 216 -0.44 3.80 -14.39
C VAL A 216 -1.68 4.68 -14.47
N VAL A 217 -1.56 6.00 -14.24
CA VAL A 217 -2.69 6.93 -14.42
C VAL A 217 -3.17 6.94 -15.87
N SER A 218 -2.25 7.01 -16.84
CA SER A 218 -2.59 6.98 -18.26
C SER A 218 -3.31 5.70 -18.64
N ALA A 219 -2.77 4.53 -18.24
CA ALA A 219 -3.38 3.24 -18.50
C ALA A 219 -4.81 3.17 -17.92
N ARG A 220 -5.00 3.70 -16.71
CA ARG A 220 -6.32 3.76 -16.08
C ARG A 220 -7.29 4.64 -16.86
N LEU A 221 -6.87 5.82 -17.32
CA LEU A 221 -7.71 6.70 -18.15
C LEU A 221 -8.09 6.03 -19.47
N TRP A 222 -7.14 5.43 -20.17
CA TRP A 222 -7.40 4.73 -21.43
C TRP A 222 -8.38 3.56 -21.28
N PHE A 223 -8.29 2.80 -20.18
CA PHE A 223 -9.26 1.75 -19.89
C PHE A 223 -10.66 2.31 -19.59
N ILE A 224 -10.77 3.45 -18.92
CA ILE A 224 -12.05 4.14 -18.68
C ILE A 224 -12.65 4.62 -20.01
N GLU A 225 -11.80 5.07 -20.94
CA GLU A 225 -12.17 5.45 -22.31
C GLU A 225 -12.47 4.26 -23.25
N GLY A 226 -12.35 3.02 -22.74
CA GLY A 226 -12.71 1.81 -23.49
C GLY A 226 -11.58 1.18 -24.31
N SER A 227 -10.33 1.58 -24.09
CA SER A 227 -9.17 0.93 -24.75
C SER A 227 -9.04 -0.53 -24.33
N SER A 228 -8.69 -1.40 -25.29
CA SER A 228 -8.39 -2.80 -25.01
C SER A 228 -7.06 -2.95 -24.25
N PHE A 229 -6.90 -4.09 -23.57
CA PHE A 229 -5.67 -4.40 -22.83
C PHE A 229 -4.43 -4.38 -23.73
N GLU A 230 -4.52 -4.97 -24.93
CA GLU A 230 -3.43 -4.98 -25.90
C GLU A 230 -3.11 -3.56 -26.41
N ASN A 231 -4.13 -2.73 -26.65
CA ASN A 231 -3.92 -1.33 -27.06
C ASN A 231 -3.20 -0.53 -25.97
N VAL A 232 -3.58 -0.72 -24.70
CA VAL A 232 -2.90 -0.08 -23.57
C VAL A 232 -1.43 -0.49 -23.50
N ILE A 233 -1.11 -1.78 -23.69
CA ILE A 233 0.27 -2.24 -23.75
C ILE A 233 1.04 -1.53 -24.86
N VAL A 234 0.51 -1.52 -26.09
CA VAL A 234 1.16 -0.89 -27.24
C VAL A 234 1.40 0.60 -27.00
N MET A 235 0.43 1.32 -26.41
CA MET A 235 0.57 2.74 -26.10
C MET A 235 1.66 2.99 -25.04
N LEU A 236 1.74 2.14 -24.01
CA LEU A 236 2.78 2.23 -22.97
C LEU A 236 4.18 1.90 -23.52
N GLU A 237 4.30 0.84 -24.33
CA GLU A 237 5.55 0.45 -24.98
C GLU A 237 6.04 1.57 -25.91
N SER A 238 5.14 2.13 -26.74
CA SER A 238 5.46 3.22 -27.65
C SER A 238 5.97 4.46 -26.91
N ARG A 239 5.34 4.82 -25.78
CA ARG A 239 5.74 5.97 -24.97
C ARG A 239 7.18 5.87 -24.46
N ARG A 240 7.61 4.68 -24.04
CA ARG A 240 8.89 4.47 -23.35
C ARG A 240 9.97 3.79 -24.20
N ARG A 241 9.70 3.57 -25.50
CA ARG A 241 10.62 2.87 -26.42
C ARG A 241 12.01 3.50 -26.56
N CYS A 242 12.11 4.82 -26.32
CA CYS A 242 13.39 5.55 -26.35
C CYS A 242 14.13 5.52 -25.01
N GLU A 243 13.46 5.10 -23.93
CA GLU A 243 13.98 5.12 -22.56
C GLU A 243 14.42 3.72 -22.08
N PHE A 244 13.82 2.65 -22.59
CA PHE A 244 14.14 1.27 -22.19
C PHE A 244 14.36 0.33 -23.38
N SER A 245 15.00 -0.81 -23.12
CA SER A 245 15.06 -1.90 -24.10
C SER A 245 13.66 -2.46 -24.38
N ALA A 246 13.45 -3.00 -25.58
CA ALA A 246 12.16 -3.57 -25.99
C ALA A 246 11.63 -4.62 -24.99
N ALA A 247 12.52 -5.49 -24.48
CA ALA A 247 12.17 -6.49 -23.47
C ALA A 247 11.68 -5.85 -22.16
N LEU A 248 12.36 -4.81 -21.66
CA LEU A 248 11.97 -4.14 -20.42
C LEU A 248 10.70 -3.29 -20.61
N CYS A 249 10.53 -2.65 -21.76
CA CYS A 249 9.29 -1.96 -22.13
C CYS A 249 8.09 -2.90 -22.03
N SER A 250 8.18 -4.07 -22.65
CA SER A 250 7.06 -5.01 -22.70
C SER A 250 6.69 -5.56 -21.33
N ILE A 251 7.69 -5.93 -20.52
CA ILE A 251 7.47 -6.39 -19.14
C ILE A 251 6.78 -5.30 -18.31
N ARG A 252 7.27 -4.06 -18.37
CA ARG A 252 6.69 -2.95 -17.61
C ARG A 252 5.29 -2.61 -18.09
N ALA A 253 5.06 -2.54 -19.39
CA ALA A 253 3.76 -2.20 -19.97
C ALA A 253 2.68 -3.21 -19.53
N ARG A 254 2.97 -4.51 -19.56
CA ARG A 254 2.05 -5.55 -19.06
C ARG A 254 1.75 -5.39 -17.57
N GLU A 255 2.79 -5.18 -16.76
CA GLU A 255 2.63 -5.01 -15.31
C GLU A 255 1.82 -3.75 -14.94
N ILE A 256 2.05 -2.63 -15.65
CA ILE A 256 1.28 -1.39 -15.53
C ILE A 256 -0.18 -1.63 -15.93
N ALA A 257 -0.42 -2.28 -17.07
CA ALA A 257 -1.77 -2.55 -17.57
C ALA A 257 -2.58 -3.41 -16.58
N VAL A 258 -1.96 -4.48 -16.03
CA VAL A 258 -2.58 -5.31 -14.98
C VAL A 258 -2.90 -4.49 -13.73
N THR A 259 -1.96 -3.64 -13.29
CA THR A 259 -2.16 -2.76 -12.13
C THR A 259 -3.37 -1.85 -12.35
N ALA A 260 -3.43 -1.14 -13.48
CA ALA A 260 -4.51 -0.21 -13.79
C ALA A 260 -5.88 -0.91 -13.93
N GLN A 261 -5.91 -2.11 -14.52
CA GLN A 261 -7.13 -2.90 -14.66
C GLN A 261 -7.69 -3.33 -13.30
N ARG A 262 -6.82 -3.75 -12.37
CA ARG A 262 -7.23 -4.05 -10.99
C ARG A 262 -7.82 -2.81 -10.30
N MET A 263 -7.21 -1.64 -10.48
CA MET A 263 -7.72 -0.38 -9.92
C MET A 263 -9.13 -0.02 -10.42
N ILE A 264 -9.51 -0.42 -11.64
CA ILE A 264 -10.85 -0.20 -12.19
C ILE A 264 -11.84 -1.24 -11.66
N ALA A 265 -11.44 -2.51 -11.58
CA ALA A 265 -12.27 -3.58 -11.05
C ALA A 265 -12.71 -3.29 -9.60
N HIS A 266 -11.81 -2.78 -8.76
CA HIS A 266 -12.12 -2.38 -7.38
C HIS A 266 -13.11 -1.22 -7.28
N ARG A 267 -13.21 -0.34 -8.29
CA ARG A 267 -14.16 0.79 -8.29
C ARG A 267 -15.56 0.45 -8.80
N LYS A 268 -15.72 -0.66 -9.54
CA LYS A 268 -17.03 -1.15 -9.99
C LYS A 268 -17.71 -2.05 -8.93
N SER A 269 -16.96 -2.41 -7.90
CA SER A 269 -17.38 -3.33 -6.83
C SER A 269 -17.72 -2.60 -5.52
N ALA A 270 -17.64 -1.26 -5.53
CA ALA A 270 -17.96 -0.33 -4.44
C ALA A 270 -19.00 0.65 -4.96
#